data_AF-A0A6A6K274-F1
#
_entry.id   AF-A0A6A6K274-F1
#
_cell.length_a   1.000
_cell.length_b   1.000
_cell.length_c   1.000
_cell.angle_alpha   90.00
_cell.angle_beta   90.00
_cell.angle_gamma   90.00
#
_symmetry.space_group_name_H-M   'P 1'
#
loop_
_entity.id
_entity.type
_entity.pdbx_description
1 polymer ?
#
loop_
_entity_poly.entity_id
_entity_poly.type
_entity_poly.pdbx_seq_one_letter_code
_entity_poly.pdbx_strand_id
1 'polypeptide(L)'
;MESIDHKIEIISTAVGRRSEFVHPLSDQRCIYRVPKRLHQLNEKAYTPQLVSIGPLHHGKQELQPMEDYKSRYLQQFLQLVNLSVGTCIKLIMESEVKLRNYYAETILLSSEDFVNMILLDASFLIMLVLKHYLVDLRGSDDAIFNRPWMVTEINYDLLLLENQLPFFILEDLLKLTDYLARHEGLSMIKLLHEYSKQWWPLWVKEDALGKKDFSDVKHIVDFLSIYHRPSQLPSPKNCKQISLPSVTELHQTGVKFKLSSSKNFFDINFRNGILEIPLLIIDDRTEIFLRNLHAFEQCHCSPCDRYLSQCTILMAKLFNAAKDVELLARTGIINNCLVDNEALSTLFRDLVKGLCIGKIYFSDLEEELNKYYRSPWHRRKANLKQNYFNSPWAGISVFAATICSLSVLFKP
;
A
#
# COMPACT_ATOMS: atom_id res chain seq x y z
N MET A 1 -43.71 -41.98 5.01
CA MET A 1 -43.67 -40.51 5.06
C MET A 1 -42.94 -40.16 6.34
N GLU A 2 -41.67 -39.74 6.28
CA GLU A 2 -40.93 -39.37 7.50
C GLU A 2 -41.68 -38.26 8.24
N SER A 3 -41.89 -38.44 9.55
CA SER A 3 -42.53 -37.46 10.41
C SER A 3 -41.76 -36.14 10.36
N ILE A 4 -42.48 -35.03 10.31
CA ILE A 4 -41.92 -33.67 10.35
C ILE A 4 -40.99 -33.50 11.56
N ASP A 5 -41.33 -34.13 12.70
CA ASP A 5 -40.54 -34.06 13.93
C ASP A 5 -39.15 -34.67 13.79
N HIS A 6 -39.03 -35.77 13.04
CA HIS A 6 -37.74 -36.43 12.79
C HIS A 6 -36.83 -35.56 11.92
N LYS A 7 -37.42 -34.85 10.94
CA LYS A 7 -36.67 -33.88 10.12
C LYS A 7 -36.23 -32.67 10.94
N ILE A 8 -37.06 -32.19 11.86
CA ILE A 8 -36.72 -31.08 12.76
C ILE A 8 -35.54 -31.47 13.66
N GLU A 9 -35.52 -32.68 14.21
CA GLU A 9 -34.45 -33.16 15.09
C GLU A 9 -33.11 -33.31 14.35
N ILE A 10 -33.13 -33.87 13.14
CA ILE A 10 -31.94 -33.97 12.29
C ILE A 10 -31.40 -32.58 11.93
N ILE A 11 -32.27 -31.66 11.53
CA ILE A 11 -31.89 -30.29 11.19
C ILE A 11 -31.35 -29.55 12.42
N SER A 12 -31.99 -29.69 13.58
CA SER A 12 -31.57 -29.06 14.84
C SER A 12 -30.21 -29.57 15.30
N THR A 13 -29.94 -30.87 15.15
CA THR A 13 -28.64 -31.46 15.45
C THR A 13 -27.55 -30.98 14.48
N ALA A 14 -27.89 -30.83 13.19
CA ALA A 14 -26.98 -30.29 12.19
C ALA A 14 -26.70 -28.78 12.38
N VAL A 15 -27.71 -28.01 12.77
CA VAL A 15 -27.60 -26.58 13.11
C VAL A 15 -26.81 -26.39 14.42
N GLY A 16 -27.08 -27.20 15.44
CA GLY A 16 -26.35 -27.20 16.71
C GLY A 16 -24.86 -27.50 16.52
N ARG A 17 -24.54 -28.55 15.74
CA ARG A 17 -23.15 -28.84 15.35
C ARG A 17 -22.51 -27.69 14.58
N ARG A 18 -23.23 -27.03 13.66
CA ARG A 18 -22.71 -25.84 12.98
C ARG A 18 -22.45 -24.68 13.94
N SER A 19 -23.30 -24.46 14.94
CA SER A 19 -23.12 -23.39 15.93
C SER A 19 -21.95 -23.64 16.89
N GLU A 20 -21.60 -24.90 17.18
CA GLU A 20 -20.41 -25.25 17.97
C GLU A 20 -19.09 -24.86 17.27
N PHE A 21 -19.08 -24.80 15.93
CA PHE A 21 -17.94 -24.32 15.13
C PHE A 21 -17.96 -22.83 14.82
N VAL A 22 -19.05 -22.12 15.16
CA VAL A 22 -19.14 -20.66 15.02
C VAL A 22 -18.67 -20.05 16.34
N HIS A 23 -17.35 -20.02 16.53
CA HIS A 23 -16.79 -19.16 17.57
C HIS A 23 -17.20 -17.70 17.30
N PRO A 24 -17.57 -16.93 18.34
CA PRO A 24 -17.83 -15.52 18.17
C PRO A 24 -16.60 -14.88 17.51
N LEU A 25 -16.88 -14.14 16.44
CA LEU A 25 -15.88 -13.49 15.64
C LEU A 25 -15.05 -12.52 16.50
N SER A 26 -13.76 -12.78 16.70
CA SER A 26 -12.90 -11.95 17.56
C SER A 26 -12.78 -10.52 17.06
N ASP A 27 -12.85 -9.53 17.94
CA ASP A 27 -12.63 -8.13 17.57
C ASP A 27 -11.16 -7.81 17.21
N GLN A 28 -10.25 -8.78 17.39
CA GLN A 28 -8.82 -8.65 17.09
C GLN A 28 -8.43 -9.03 15.64
N ARG A 29 -9.40 -9.47 14.84
CA ARG A 29 -9.14 -9.91 13.46
C ARG A 29 -8.61 -8.77 12.60
N CYS A 30 -7.48 -9.00 11.94
CA CYS A 30 -6.82 -8.04 11.06
C CYS A 30 -6.12 -8.68 9.85
N ILE A 31 -5.95 -10.01 9.85
CA ILE A 31 -5.43 -10.76 8.70
C ILE A 31 -6.60 -11.44 8.00
N TYR A 32 -6.78 -11.15 6.72
CA TYR A 32 -7.97 -11.55 5.95
C TYR A 32 -7.56 -12.29 4.69
N ARG A 33 -8.39 -13.25 4.24
CA ARG A 33 -8.44 -13.57 2.81
C ARG A 33 -9.01 -12.40 2.04
N VAL A 34 -8.43 -12.15 0.88
CA VAL A 34 -8.85 -11.10 -0.02
C VAL A 34 -10.24 -11.46 -0.56
N PRO A 35 -11.21 -10.52 -0.55
CA PRO A 35 -12.54 -10.78 -1.06
C PRO A 35 -12.51 -11.30 -2.51
N LYS A 36 -13.27 -12.36 -2.80
CA LYS A 36 -13.29 -13.03 -4.11
C LYS A 36 -13.39 -12.08 -5.31
N ARG A 37 -14.18 -11.00 -5.19
CA ARG A 37 -14.33 -10.03 -6.28
C ARG A 37 -13.03 -9.29 -6.62
N LEU A 38 -12.16 -9.04 -5.64
CA LEU A 38 -10.85 -8.40 -5.86
C LEU A 38 -9.87 -9.42 -6.40
N HIS A 39 -9.89 -10.63 -5.84
CA HIS A 39 -9.05 -11.74 -6.29
C HIS A 39 -9.28 -12.08 -7.77
N GLN A 40 -10.53 -12.00 -8.26
CA GLN A 40 -10.86 -12.20 -9.67
C GLN A 40 -10.31 -11.12 -10.61
N LEU A 41 -9.96 -9.94 -10.12
CA LEU A 41 -9.36 -8.89 -10.94
C LEU A 41 -7.88 -9.18 -11.25
N ASN A 42 -7.15 -9.73 -10.27
CA ASN A 42 -5.77 -10.16 -10.44
C ASN A 42 -5.37 -11.15 -9.33
N GLU A 43 -5.52 -12.45 -9.59
CA GLU A 43 -5.21 -13.52 -8.62
C GLU A 43 -3.73 -13.55 -8.22
N LYS A 44 -2.84 -13.29 -9.18
CA LYS A 44 -1.38 -13.31 -8.94
C LYS A 44 -0.93 -12.22 -7.98
N ALA A 45 -1.70 -11.14 -7.83
CA ALA A 45 -1.39 -10.06 -6.90
C ALA A 45 -1.70 -10.38 -5.43
N TYR A 46 -2.29 -11.54 -5.14
CA TYR A 46 -2.71 -11.93 -3.79
C TYR A 46 -2.20 -13.31 -3.37
N THR A 47 -1.59 -14.07 -4.29
CA THR A 47 -1.13 -15.45 -4.03
C THR A 47 0.39 -15.50 -3.96
N PRO A 48 0.99 -16.02 -2.87
CA PRO A 48 2.44 -16.12 -2.76
C PRO A 48 3.02 -17.07 -3.82
N GLN A 49 4.19 -16.72 -4.34
CA GLN A 49 4.87 -17.45 -5.42
C GLN A 49 6.05 -18.27 -4.94
N LEU A 50 6.67 -17.90 -3.81
CA LEU A 50 7.89 -18.53 -3.31
C LEU A 50 7.78 -18.94 -1.84
N VAL A 51 7.35 -18.04 -0.94
CA VAL A 51 7.33 -18.27 0.50
C VAL A 51 5.94 -18.04 1.11
N SER A 52 5.41 -19.08 1.76
CA SER A 52 4.24 -18.94 2.63
C SER A 52 4.66 -18.32 3.97
N ILE A 53 3.87 -17.40 4.51
CA ILE A 53 4.03 -16.80 5.83
C ILE A 53 2.65 -16.79 6.49
N GLY A 54 2.52 -17.49 7.61
CA GLY A 54 1.26 -17.71 8.26
C GLY A 54 0.46 -18.88 7.67
N PRO A 55 -0.74 -19.14 8.23
CA PRO A 55 -1.50 -20.37 8.01
C PRO A 55 -2.31 -20.40 6.70
N LEU A 56 -2.60 -19.25 6.05
CA LEU A 56 -3.57 -19.20 4.95
C LEU A 56 -3.07 -19.85 3.65
N HIS A 57 -1.75 -19.93 3.49
CA HIS A 57 -1.08 -20.60 2.37
C HIS A 57 -0.16 -21.74 2.81
N HIS A 58 -0.15 -22.05 4.12
CA HIS A 58 0.69 -23.10 4.68
C HIS A 58 0.35 -24.48 4.10
N GLY A 59 1.37 -25.30 3.88
CA GLY A 59 1.20 -26.66 3.36
C GLY A 59 1.14 -26.78 1.83
N LYS A 60 1.00 -25.67 1.09
CA LYS A 60 0.98 -25.68 -0.38
C LYS A 60 2.25 -26.28 -0.98
N GLN A 61 2.09 -27.25 -1.88
CA GLN A 61 3.19 -28.04 -2.43
C GLN A 61 4.24 -27.18 -3.13
N GLU A 62 3.80 -26.15 -3.85
CA GLU A 62 4.66 -25.21 -4.57
C GLU A 62 5.52 -24.32 -3.66
N LEU A 63 5.14 -24.15 -2.38
CA LEU A 63 5.86 -23.30 -1.41
C LEU A 63 6.72 -24.11 -0.43
N GLN A 64 6.56 -25.44 -0.39
CA GLN A 64 7.32 -26.36 0.48
C GLN A 64 8.85 -26.19 0.42
N PRO A 65 9.49 -25.93 -0.75
CA PRO A 65 10.94 -25.76 -0.80
C PRO A 65 11.48 -24.66 0.12
N MET A 66 10.67 -23.65 0.47
CA MET A 66 11.08 -22.59 1.37
C MET A 66 11.09 -22.97 2.86
N GLU A 67 10.44 -24.07 3.26
CA GLU A 67 10.43 -24.53 4.65
C GLU A 67 11.83 -24.94 5.14
N ASP A 68 12.67 -25.46 4.24
CA ASP A 68 14.09 -25.75 4.54
C ASP A 68 14.88 -24.47 4.85
N TYR A 69 14.61 -23.37 4.14
CA TYR A 69 15.26 -22.08 4.35
C TYR A 69 14.83 -21.45 5.67
N LYS A 70 13.53 -21.54 6.01
CA LYS A 70 13.02 -21.10 7.31
C LYS A 70 13.64 -21.89 8.45
N SER A 71 13.79 -23.21 8.29
CA SER A 71 14.45 -24.07 9.29
C SER A 71 15.92 -23.65 9.52
N ARG A 72 16.65 -23.32 8.46
CA ARG A 72 18.01 -22.75 8.57
C ARG A 72 18.01 -21.41 9.28
N TYR A 73 17.06 -20.54 8.98
CA TYR A 73 16.93 -19.22 9.61
C TYR A 73 16.54 -19.33 11.09
N LEU A 74 15.69 -20.29 11.47
CA LEU A 74 15.40 -20.62 12.87
C LEU A 74 16.68 -21.06 13.61
N GLN A 75 17.48 -21.96 13.04
CA GLN A 75 18.74 -22.37 13.66
C GLN A 75 19.70 -21.19 13.87
N GLN A 76 19.82 -20.32 12.87
CA GLN A 76 20.66 -19.11 12.96
C GLN A 76 20.11 -18.12 14.00
N PHE A 77 18.79 -17.94 14.07
CA PHE A 77 18.14 -17.11 15.08
C PHE A 77 18.49 -17.61 16.48
N LEU A 78 18.21 -18.88 16.77
CA LEU A 78 18.45 -19.49 18.08
C LEU A 78 19.92 -19.41 18.50
N GLN A 79 20.85 -19.61 17.57
CA GLN A 79 22.29 -19.44 17.81
C GLN A 79 22.66 -17.99 18.09
N LEU A 80 22.15 -17.04 17.30
CA LEU A 80 22.44 -15.61 17.44
C LEU A 80 22.01 -15.07 18.80
N VAL A 81 20.83 -15.46 19.27
CA VAL A 81 20.26 -14.97 20.52
C VAL A 81 20.47 -15.89 21.72
N ASN A 82 21.11 -17.05 21.51
CA ASN A 82 21.35 -18.09 22.51
C ASN A 82 20.07 -18.53 23.24
N LEU A 83 19.00 -18.80 22.48
CA LEU A 83 17.72 -19.29 23.00
C LEU A 83 17.53 -20.78 22.73
N SER A 84 16.82 -21.46 23.65
CA SER A 84 16.35 -22.81 23.40
C SER A 84 15.06 -22.80 22.57
N VAL A 85 14.90 -23.77 21.67
CA VAL A 85 13.67 -23.98 20.89
C VAL A 85 12.45 -24.08 21.83
N GLY A 86 12.59 -24.79 22.95
CA GLY A 86 11.51 -25.00 23.93
C GLY A 86 11.00 -23.70 24.56
N THR A 87 11.88 -22.72 24.78
CA THR A 87 11.48 -21.39 25.28
C THR A 87 10.59 -20.65 24.28
N CYS A 88 10.96 -20.68 23.00
CA CYS A 88 10.18 -20.05 21.94
C CYS A 88 8.82 -20.76 21.75
N ILE A 89 8.81 -22.10 21.73
CA ILE A 89 7.58 -22.89 21.66
C ILE A 89 6.64 -22.54 22.80
N LYS A 90 7.15 -22.47 24.04
CA LYS A 90 6.34 -22.12 25.21
C LYS A 90 5.67 -20.75 25.05
N LEU A 91 6.41 -19.73 24.63
CA LEU A 91 5.87 -18.38 24.41
C LEU A 91 4.76 -18.37 23.35
N ILE A 92 4.95 -19.12 22.26
CA ILE A 92 3.97 -19.21 21.17
C ILE A 92 2.72 -19.98 21.63
N MET A 93 2.89 -21.09 22.36
CA MET A 93 1.77 -21.85 22.93
C MET A 93 0.93 -21.01 23.88
N GLU A 94 1.57 -20.24 24.76
CA GLU A 94 0.89 -19.31 25.69
C GLU A 94 0.10 -18.22 24.93
N SER A 95 0.54 -17.88 23.71
CA SER A 95 -0.09 -16.87 22.85
C SER A 95 -1.00 -17.44 21.77
N GLU A 96 -1.18 -18.77 21.68
CA GLU A 96 -1.79 -19.42 20.52
C GLU A 96 -3.21 -18.91 20.23
N VAL A 97 -4.05 -18.81 21.27
CA VAL A 97 -5.42 -18.31 21.14
C VAL A 97 -5.42 -16.88 20.58
N LYS A 98 -4.54 -16.01 21.09
CA LYS A 98 -4.40 -14.63 20.61
C LYS A 98 -3.91 -14.59 19.16
N LEU A 99 -2.94 -15.43 18.78
CA LEU A 99 -2.44 -15.54 17.42
C LEU A 99 -3.54 -15.96 16.44
N ARG A 100 -4.32 -17.00 16.78
CA ARG A 100 -5.43 -17.46 15.94
C ARG A 100 -6.50 -16.39 15.78
N ASN A 101 -6.76 -15.60 16.83
CA ASN A 101 -7.75 -14.51 16.82
C ASN A 101 -7.43 -13.35 15.87
N TYR A 102 -6.19 -13.22 15.39
CA TYR A 102 -5.83 -12.22 14.37
C TYR A 102 -6.33 -12.59 12.97
N TYR A 103 -6.59 -13.87 12.71
CA TYR A 103 -7.07 -14.35 11.42
C TYR A 103 -8.59 -14.29 11.34
N ALA A 104 -9.11 -13.78 10.23
CA ALA A 104 -10.54 -13.66 10.03
C ALA A 104 -11.27 -14.99 9.83
N GLU A 105 -10.53 -16.03 9.42
CA GLU A 105 -11.02 -17.38 9.19
C GLU A 105 -10.50 -18.32 10.28
N THR A 106 -11.28 -19.37 10.58
CA THR A 106 -10.87 -20.41 11.51
C THR A 106 -9.68 -21.19 10.95
N ILE A 107 -8.56 -21.17 11.66
CA ILE A 107 -7.36 -21.92 11.28
C ILE A 107 -7.50 -23.38 11.72
N LEU A 108 -7.50 -24.31 10.76
CA LEU A 108 -7.73 -25.74 10.98
C LEU A 108 -6.46 -26.55 11.31
N LEU A 109 -5.31 -25.89 11.48
CA LEU A 109 -4.07 -26.54 11.91
C LEU A 109 -4.18 -27.01 13.36
N SER A 110 -3.59 -28.18 13.64
CA SER A 110 -3.39 -28.64 15.02
C SER A 110 -2.57 -27.61 15.82
N SER A 111 -2.62 -27.68 17.16
CA SER A 111 -1.79 -26.78 17.99
C SER A 111 -0.31 -26.97 17.70
N GLU A 112 0.14 -28.21 17.54
CA GLU A 112 1.53 -28.54 17.20
C GLU A 112 1.96 -27.93 15.86
N ASP A 113 1.19 -28.17 14.79
CA ASP A 113 1.51 -27.66 13.46
C ASP A 113 1.47 -26.12 13.42
N PHE A 114 0.49 -25.53 14.10
CA PHE A 114 0.34 -24.07 14.14
C PHE A 114 1.52 -23.42 14.88
N VAL A 115 1.89 -23.94 16.05
CA VAL A 115 3.02 -23.42 16.84
C VAL A 115 4.33 -23.56 16.06
N ASN A 116 4.55 -24.70 15.41
CA ASN A 116 5.73 -24.94 14.59
C ASN A 116 5.81 -23.96 13.40
N MET A 117 4.70 -23.79 12.68
CA MET A 117 4.61 -22.83 11.57
C MET A 117 4.90 -21.40 12.04
N ILE A 118 4.29 -20.95 13.15
CA ILE A 118 4.53 -19.60 13.69
C ILE A 118 6.02 -19.43 14.05
N LEU A 119 6.65 -20.42 14.66
CA LEU A 119 8.05 -20.34 15.05
C LEU A 119 8.98 -20.21 13.84
N LEU A 120 8.78 -21.05 12.81
CA LEU A 120 9.58 -21.03 11.58
C LEU A 120 9.41 -19.70 10.85
N ASP A 121 8.16 -19.28 10.65
CA ASP A 121 7.83 -18.07 9.89
C ASP A 121 8.28 -16.80 10.62
N ALA A 122 8.06 -16.70 11.93
CA ALA A 122 8.49 -15.55 12.72
C ALA A 122 10.02 -15.43 12.75
N SER A 123 10.73 -16.54 12.99
CA SER A 123 12.20 -16.55 13.01
C SER A 123 12.79 -16.21 11.64
N PHE A 124 12.15 -16.70 10.58
CA PHE A 124 12.50 -16.34 9.20
C PHE A 124 12.38 -14.84 8.96
N LEU A 125 11.24 -14.22 9.30
CA LEU A 125 11.04 -12.78 9.12
C LEU A 125 12.03 -11.94 9.95
N ILE A 126 12.23 -12.30 11.22
CA ILE A 126 13.19 -11.62 12.11
C ILE A 126 14.60 -11.68 11.50
N MET A 127 15.06 -12.87 11.11
CA MET A 127 16.40 -13.05 10.55
C MET A 127 16.55 -12.36 9.18
N LEU A 128 15.51 -12.35 8.36
CA LEU A 128 15.51 -11.66 7.07
C LEU A 128 15.76 -10.15 7.25
N VAL A 129 15.02 -9.50 8.15
CA VAL A 129 15.20 -8.06 8.41
C VAL A 129 16.51 -7.76 9.16
N LEU A 130 16.95 -8.65 10.06
CA LEU A 130 18.22 -8.50 10.77
C LEU A 130 19.41 -8.61 9.80
N LYS A 131 19.44 -9.62 8.93
CA LYS A 131 20.50 -9.78 7.91
C LYS A 131 20.46 -8.65 6.90
N HIS A 132 19.28 -8.11 6.60
CA HIS A 132 19.18 -6.92 5.77
C HIS A 132 19.93 -5.74 6.39
N TYR A 133 19.65 -5.45 7.66
CA TYR A 133 20.22 -4.31 8.39
C TYR A 133 21.70 -4.53 8.80
N LEU A 134 22.03 -5.71 9.31
CA LEU A 134 23.38 -6.12 9.74
C LEU A 134 23.97 -7.06 8.69
N VAL A 135 24.63 -6.48 7.69
CA VAL A 135 25.22 -7.22 6.57
C VAL A 135 26.23 -8.28 7.05
N ASP A 136 26.90 -8.06 8.18
CA ASP A 136 27.86 -9.00 8.77
C ASP A 136 27.22 -10.33 9.22
N LEU A 137 25.89 -10.38 9.41
CA LEU A 137 25.16 -11.62 9.67
C LEU A 137 24.96 -12.48 8.41
N ARG A 138 25.32 -11.96 7.23
CA ARG A 138 25.28 -12.72 5.98
C ARG A 138 26.59 -13.50 5.85
N GLY A 139 26.52 -14.81 6.04
CA GLY A 139 27.62 -15.70 5.71
C GLY A 139 27.88 -15.74 4.20
N SER A 140 29.05 -16.22 3.81
CA SER A 140 29.38 -16.47 2.38
C SER A 140 28.44 -17.48 1.71
N ASP A 141 27.70 -18.24 2.51
CA ASP A 141 26.76 -19.29 2.12
C ASP A 141 25.28 -18.86 2.25
N ASP A 142 24.98 -17.58 2.52
CA ASP A 142 23.60 -17.12 2.65
C ASP A 142 22.83 -17.29 1.33
N ALA A 143 22.01 -18.32 1.26
CA ALA A 143 21.37 -18.74 0.03
C ALA A 143 20.26 -17.79 -0.44
N ILE A 144 19.81 -16.86 0.42
CA ILE A 144 18.79 -15.86 0.08
C ILE A 144 19.47 -14.60 -0.43
N PHE A 145 20.28 -13.93 0.40
CA PHE A 145 20.89 -12.65 0.02
C PHE A 145 21.97 -12.77 -1.07
N ASN A 146 22.58 -13.94 -1.26
CA ASN A 146 23.52 -14.19 -2.37
C ASN A 146 22.80 -14.60 -3.68
N ARG A 147 21.47 -14.65 -3.70
CA ARG A 147 20.64 -14.94 -4.88
C ARG A 147 19.67 -13.78 -5.11
N PRO A 148 20.04 -12.75 -5.90
CA PRO A 148 19.24 -11.52 -6.04
C PRO A 148 17.77 -11.76 -6.41
N TRP A 149 17.48 -12.74 -7.27
CA TRP A 149 16.11 -13.09 -7.65
C TRP A 149 15.27 -13.60 -6.48
N MET A 150 15.86 -14.35 -5.55
CA MET A 150 15.15 -14.96 -4.42
C MET A 150 14.66 -13.90 -3.44
N VAL A 151 15.51 -12.92 -3.12
CA VAL A 151 15.12 -11.79 -2.27
C VAL A 151 14.00 -10.99 -2.92
N THR A 152 14.08 -10.75 -4.24
CA THR A 152 13.01 -10.06 -4.98
C THR A 152 11.67 -10.79 -4.87
N GLU A 153 11.62 -12.11 -5.10
CA GLU A 153 10.38 -12.89 -4.98
C GLU A 153 9.83 -12.91 -3.54
N ILE A 154 10.70 -13.10 -2.54
CA ILE A 154 10.30 -13.01 -1.12
C ILE A 154 9.65 -11.66 -0.84
N ASN A 155 10.19 -10.56 -1.38
CA ASN A 155 9.65 -9.22 -1.14
C ASN A 155 8.26 -9.00 -1.73
N TYR A 156 7.95 -9.64 -2.86
CA TYR A 156 6.58 -9.64 -3.39
C TYR A 156 5.64 -10.39 -2.45
N ASP A 157 6.05 -11.55 -1.96
CA ASP A 157 5.24 -12.40 -1.07
C ASP A 157 4.99 -11.76 0.31
N LEU A 158 5.93 -10.96 0.83
CA LEU A 158 5.77 -10.25 2.10
C LEU A 158 4.75 -9.10 2.06
N LEU A 159 4.40 -8.61 0.85
CA LEU A 159 3.39 -7.58 0.66
C LEU A 159 1.96 -8.12 0.66
N LEU A 160 1.78 -9.44 0.60
CA LEU A 160 0.48 -10.06 0.40
C LEU A 160 -0.30 -10.12 1.70
N LEU A 161 -1.54 -9.60 1.71
CA LEU A 161 -2.40 -9.59 2.89
C LEU A 161 -2.73 -11.01 3.40
N GLU A 162 -2.83 -11.97 2.49
CA GLU A 162 -3.08 -13.38 2.84
C GLU A 162 -1.82 -14.10 3.38
N ASN A 163 -0.66 -13.44 3.37
CA ASN A 163 0.64 -14.03 3.68
C ASN A 163 1.33 -13.31 4.84
N GLN A 164 0.62 -13.17 5.97
CA GLN A 164 1.03 -12.33 7.09
C GLN A 164 1.05 -13.08 8.41
N LEU A 165 1.88 -12.59 9.33
CA LEU A 165 1.86 -12.95 10.74
C LEU A 165 1.45 -11.75 11.62
N PRO A 166 0.82 -11.99 12.77
CA PRO A 166 0.63 -10.98 13.81
C PRO A 166 1.97 -10.38 14.22
N PHE A 167 2.13 -9.06 14.10
CA PHE A 167 3.40 -8.38 14.32
C PHE A 167 3.95 -8.58 15.74
N PHE A 168 3.06 -8.63 16.73
CA PHE A 168 3.44 -8.77 18.14
C PHE A 168 4.29 -10.01 18.41
N ILE A 169 4.13 -11.10 17.64
CA ILE A 169 4.91 -12.33 17.88
C ILE A 169 6.39 -12.14 17.54
N LEU A 170 6.68 -11.27 16.57
CA LEU A 170 8.04 -10.93 16.18
C LEU A 170 8.71 -10.17 17.33
N GLU A 171 8.00 -9.20 17.90
CA GLU A 171 8.48 -8.43 19.05
C GLU A 171 8.64 -9.30 20.30
N ASP A 172 7.66 -10.14 20.61
CA ASP A 172 7.68 -10.96 21.82
C ASP A 172 8.78 -12.02 21.78
N LEU A 173 9.08 -12.61 20.62
CA LEU A 173 10.24 -13.48 20.43
C LEU A 173 11.56 -12.71 20.61
N LEU A 174 11.66 -11.48 20.10
CA LEU A 174 12.85 -10.65 20.27
C LEU A 174 13.06 -10.20 21.73
N LYS A 175 11.97 -9.97 22.48
CA LYS A 175 11.98 -9.61 23.91
C LYS A 175 12.44 -10.76 24.83
N LEU A 176 12.50 -12.00 24.35
CA LEU A 176 13.12 -13.11 25.09
C LEU A 176 14.64 -12.94 25.25
N THR A 177 15.22 -11.92 24.60
CA THR A 177 16.65 -11.72 24.43
C THR A 177 16.98 -10.25 24.67
N ASP A 178 18.19 -9.97 25.14
CA ASP A 178 18.71 -8.60 25.17
C ASP A 178 19.40 -8.21 23.85
N TYR A 179 19.25 -8.99 22.77
CA TYR A 179 20.01 -8.78 21.54
C TYR A 179 19.76 -7.39 20.97
N LEU A 180 18.49 -7.00 20.78
CA LEU A 180 18.17 -5.65 20.30
C LEU A 180 18.57 -4.56 21.30
N ALA A 181 18.46 -4.83 22.60
CA ALA A 181 18.82 -3.87 23.64
C ALA A 181 20.32 -3.54 23.65
N ARG A 182 21.18 -4.44 23.17
CA ARG A 182 22.63 -4.20 22.99
C ARG A 182 22.96 -3.30 21.80
N HIS A 183 22.01 -3.08 20.89
CA HIS A 183 22.15 -2.21 19.73
C HIS A 183 21.31 -0.94 19.93
N GLU A 184 21.96 0.18 20.22
CA GLU A 184 21.29 1.42 20.58
C GLU A 184 20.22 1.84 19.55
N GLY A 185 18.99 2.00 20.05
CA GLY A 185 17.83 2.43 19.25
C GLY A 185 17.35 1.39 18.22
N LEU A 186 17.72 0.12 18.33
CA LEU A 186 17.24 -0.95 17.46
C LEU A 186 15.89 -1.50 17.95
N SER A 187 14.93 -1.63 17.04
CA SER A 187 13.61 -2.21 17.30
C SER A 187 13.12 -2.95 16.06
N MET A 188 12.12 -3.82 16.21
CA MET A 188 11.51 -4.51 15.06
C MET A 188 10.96 -3.50 14.03
N ILE A 189 10.35 -2.40 14.50
CA ILE A 189 9.87 -1.30 13.66
C ILE A 189 11.01 -0.63 12.88
N LYS A 190 12.16 -0.37 13.52
CA LYS A 190 13.32 0.21 12.83
C LYS A 190 13.90 -0.75 11.80
N LEU A 191 14.03 -2.04 12.14
CA LEU A 191 14.49 -3.07 11.21
C LEU A 191 13.59 -3.16 9.97
N LEU A 192 12.26 -3.21 10.18
CA LEU A 192 11.29 -3.26 9.10
C LEU A 192 11.28 -1.97 8.26
N HIS A 193 11.49 -0.82 8.88
CA HIS A 193 11.63 0.45 8.17
C HIS A 193 12.85 0.45 7.24
N GLU A 194 14.03 0.07 7.72
CA GLU A 194 15.24 0.01 6.89
C GLU A 194 15.12 -1.07 5.80
N TYR A 195 14.42 -2.16 6.08
CA TYR A 195 14.05 -3.15 5.08
C TYR A 195 13.18 -2.54 3.97
N SER A 196 12.12 -1.83 4.37
CA SER A 196 11.14 -1.26 3.45
C SER A 196 11.74 -0.23 2.49
N LYS A 197 12.75 0.55 2.91
CA LYS A 197 13.42 1.58 2.08
C LYS A 197 14.02 1.02 0.80
N GLN A 198 14.54 -0.20 0.86
CA GLN A 198 15.18 -0.82 -0.29
C GLN A 198 14.20 -1.57 -1.17
N TRP A 199 13.23 -2.26 -0.55
CA TRP A 199 12.50 -3.32 -1.24
C TRP A 199 11.09 -2.93 -1.67
N TRP A 200 10.46 -1.96 -1.02
CA TRP A 200 9.07 -1.58 -1.30
C TRP A 200 8.96 -0.13 -1.80
N PRO A 201 7.86 0.22 -2.49
CA PRO A 201 7.62 1.57 -2.94
C PRO A 201 7.39 2.50 -1.74
N LEU A 202 8.46 2.96 -1.08
CA LEU A 202 8.37 3.95 -0.02
C LEU A 202 8.20 5.31 -0.64
N TRP A 203 6.96 5.75 -0.59
CA TRP A 203 6.53 7.01 -1.15
C TRP A 203 6.57 8.15 -0.11
N VAL A 204 7.23 7.93 1.03
CA VAL A 204 7.36 8.87 2.14
C VAL A 204 8.85 9.07 2.48
N LYS A 205 9.27 10.30 2.78
CA LYS A 205 10.67 10.60 3.15
C LYS A 205 11.10 9.98 4.49
N GLU A 206 12.41 9.76 4.64
CA GLU A 206 13.07 9.01 5.73
C GLU A 206 12.76 9.51 7.16
N ASP A 207 12.46 10.79 7.39
CA ASP A 207 12.19 11.33 8.73
C ASP A 207 10.74 11.11 9.23
N ALA A 208 9.93 10.36 8.48
CA ALA A 208 8.53 10.10 8.82
C ALA A 208 8.35 9.17 10.04
N LEU A 209 9.32 8.30 10.33
CA LEU A 209 9.21 7.32 11.41
C LEU A 209 8.94 7.98 12.78
N GLY A 210 9.63 9.10 13.07
CA GLY A 210 9.50 9.81 14.35
C GLY A 210 8.18 10.57 14.55
N LYS A 211 7.32 10.65 13.53
CA LYS A 211 6.03 11.38 13.57
C LYS A 211 4.82 10.46 13.51
N LYS A 212 5.06 9.16 13.62
CA LYS A 212 4.08 8.09 13.43
C LYS A 212 3.97 7.27 14.69
N ASP A 213 2.75 6.86 14.99
CA ASP A 213 2.48 5.93 16.06
C ASP A 213 2.46 4.51 15.49
N PHE A 214 3.42 3.70 15.90
CA PHE A 214 3.53 2.28 15.56
C PHE A 214 3.31 1.38 16.78
N SER A 215 2.71 1.89 17.86
CA SER A 215 2.49 1.14 19.10
C SER A 215 1.53 -0.04 18.94
N ASP A 216 0.64 0.00 17.95
CA ASP A 216 -0.41 -1.02 17.74
C ASP A 216 -0.41 -1.58 16.30
N VAL A 217 0.79 -1.77 15.73
CA VAL A 217 0.95 -2.42 14.42
C VAL A 217 0.43 -3.85 14.46
N LYS A 218 -0.45 -4.19 13.53
CA LYS A 218 -1.07 -5.52 13.48
C LYS A 218 -0.25 -6.57 12.72
N HIS A 219 0.31 -6.19 11.58
CA HIS A 219 1.14 -7.02 10.68
C HIS A 219 1.89 -6.11 9.68
N ILE A 220 2.69 -6.67 8.76
CA ILE A 220 3.54 -5.88 7.85
C ILE A 220 2.72 -4.98 6.92
N VAL A 221 1.62 -5.49 6.34
CA VAL A 221 0.75 -4.67 5.49
C VAL A 221 0.12 -3.49 6.26
N ASP A 222 -0.24 -3.68 7.53
CA ASP A 222 -0.75 -2.60 8.39
C ASP A 222 0.35 -1.58 8.74
N PHE A 223 1.57 -2.05 9.02
CA PHE A 223 2.74 -1.17 9.17
C PHE A 223 2.90 -0.25 7.95
N LEU A 224 2.82 -0.81 6.73
CA LEU A 224 2.92 -0.03 5.49
C LEU A 224 1.75 0.94 5.32
N SER A 225 0.55 0.56 5.73
CA SER A 225 -0.62 1.44 5.74
C SER A 225 -0.41 2.66 6.66
N ILE A 226 0.00 2.42 7.91
CA ILE A 226 0.31 3.47 8.90
C ILE A 226 1.41 4.40 8.38
N TYR A 227 2.46 3.80 7.80
CA TYR A 227 3.61 4.51 7.25
C TYR A 227 3.22 5.49 6.14
N HIS A 228 2.32 5.08 5.24
CA HIS A 228 1.90 5.87 4.08
C HIS A 228 0.74 6.83 4.35
N ARG A 229 0.02 6.68 5.46
CA ARG A 229 -0.99 7.65 5.89
C ARG A 229 -0.31 9.00 6.22
N PRO A 230 -0.96 10.17 6.10
CA PRO A 230 -0.45 11.40 6.71
C PRO A 230 -0.61 11.36 8.24
N SER A 231 0.20 12.15 8.97
CA SER A 231 0.04 12.30 10.43
C SER A 231 -1.19 13.13 10.81
N GLN A 232 -1.65 14.01 9.93
CA GLN A 232 -2.88 14.78 10.08
C GLN A 232 -3.72 14.61 8.82
N LEU A 233 -4.95 14.12 8.98
CA LEU A 233 -5.91 13.99 7.89
C LEU A 233 -6.89 15.16 7.90
N PRO A 234 -7.24 15.71 6.72
CA PRO A 234 -8.39 16.60 6.63
C PRO A 234 -9.68 15.85 7.02
N SER A 235 -10.69 16.60 7.47
CA SER A 235 -11.99 16.02 7.78
C SER A 235 -12.65 15.46 6.50
N PRO A 236 -12.97 14.16 6.44
CA PRO A 236 -13.51 13.56 5.24
C PRO A 236 -14.93 14.05 5.00
N LYS A 237 -15.24 14.45 3.75
CA LYS A 237 -16.56 14.97 3.35
C LYS A 237 -17.40 13.93 2.62
N ASN A 238 -18.71 14.13 2.57
CA ASN A 238 -19.58 13.25 1.78
C ASN A 238 -19.20 13.34 0.30
N CYS A 239 -19.15 12.18 -0.37
CA CYS A 239 -18.87 12.10 -1.79
C CYS A 239 -19.94 12.86 -2.57
N LYS A 240 -19.56 14.00 -3.16
CA LYS A 240 -20.25 14.54 -4.32
C LYS A 240 -19.55 13.93 -5.52
N GLN A 241 -20.26 13.21 -6.37
CA GLN A 241 -19.69 12.66 -7.59
C GLN A 241 -19.41 13.82 -8.55
N ILE A 242 -18.23 14.42 -8.43
CA ILE A 242 -17.78 15.51 -9.29
C ILE A 242 -16.78 14.92 -10.28
N SER A 243 -17.06 15.08 -11.58
CA SER A 243 -16.09 14.78 -12.63
C SER A 243 -14.88 15.69 -12.46
N LEU A 244 -13.70 15.11 -12.25
CA LEU A 244 -12.45 15.86 -12.16
C LEU A 244 -11.80 15.93 -13.55
N PRO A 245 -11.37 17.12 -14.03
CA PRO A 245 -10.62 17.21 -15.27
C PRO A 245 -9.26 16.52 -15.16
N SER A 246 -8.83 15.86 -16.23
CA SER A 246 -7.50 15.24 -16.36
C SER A 246 -6.37 16.27 -16.32
N VAL A 247 -5.14 15.83 -16.09
CA VAL A 247 -3.93 16.66 -16.11
C VAL A 247 -3.82 17.45 -17.42
N THR A 248 -4.08 16.83 -18.57
CA THR A 248 -4.02 17.51 -19.87
C THR A 248 -5.07 18.62 -19.97
N GLU A 249 -6.31 18.36 -19.54
CA GLU A 249 -7.39 19.36 -19.57
C GLU A 249 -7.09 20.53 -18.62
N LEU A 250 -6.59 20.22 -17.42
CA LEU A 250 -6.15 21.24 -16.46
C LEU A 250 -5.01 22.09 -17.05
N HIS A 251 -4.01 21.45 -17.68
CA HIS A 251 -2.91 22.14 -18.34
C HIS A 251 -3.40 23.10 -19.43
N GLN A 252 -4.37 22.68 -20.25
CA GLN A 252 -4.97 23.52 -21.30
C GLN A 252 -5.69 24.75 -20.74
N THR A 253 -6.18 24.69 -19.50
CA THR A 253 -6.77 25.85 -18.80
C THR A 253 -5.75 26.74 -18.09
N GLY A 254 -4.46 26.43 -18.21
CA GLY A 254 -3.37 27.22 -17.64
C GLY A 254 -2.92 26.78 -16.25
N VAL A 255 -3.41 25.64 -15.74
CA VAL A 255 -2.85 25.02 -14.54
C VAL A 255 -1.41 24.60 -14.80
N LYS A 256 -0.52 24.94 -13.87
CA LYS A 256 0.88 24.51 -13.88
C LYS A 256 1.07 23.34 -12.94
N PHE A 257 1.96 22.44 -13.30
CA PHE A 257 2.32 21.29 -12.48
C PHE A 257 3.72 21.49 -11.94
N LYS A 258 3.92 21.18 -10.67
CA LYS A 258 5.19 21.34 -10.00
C LYS A 258 5.44 20.18 -9.04
N LEU A 259 6.69 19.74 -8.97
CA LEU A 259 7.12 18.79 -7.96
C LEU A 259 6.95 19.41 -6.56
N SER A 260 6.18 18.73 -5.72
CA SER A 260 5.95 19.11 -4.33
C SER A 260 7.22 18.93 -3.50
N SER A 261 7.50 19.86 -2.59
CA SER A 261 8.53 19.69 -1.56
C SER A 261 8.06 18.80 -0.40
N SER A 262 6.78 18.39 -0.41
CA SER A 262 6.18 17.61 0.67
C SER A 262 6.91 16.30 0.93
N LYS A 263 6.82 15.87 2.18
CA LYS A 263 7.42 14.63 2.67
C LYS A 263 6.48 13.44 2.54
N ASN A 264 5.22 13.69 2.19
CA ASN A 264 4.18 12.69 2.01
C ASN A 264 3.74 12.65 0.54
N PHE A 265 3.75 11.46 -0.06
CA PHE A 265 3.32 11.19 -1.42
C PHE A 265 1.93 11.70 -1.82
N PHE A 266 1.03 11.70 -0.85
CA PHE A 266 -0.38 11.93 -1.07
C PHE A 266 -0.80 13.35 -0.71
N ASP A 267 0.19 14.20 -0.41
CA ASP A 267 0.02 15.63 -0.15
C ASP A 267 -0.02 16.42 -1.46
N ILE A 268 -1.13 16.25 -2.18
CA ILE A 268 -1.42 16.97 -3.42
C ILE A 268 -2.11 18.28 -3.06
N ASN A 269 -1.51 19.40 -3.46
CA ASN A 269 -1.99 20.74 -3.12
C ASN A 269 -2.25 21.56 -4.37
N PHE A 270 -3.35 22.30 -4.40
CA PHE A 270 -3.64 23.26 -5.47
C PHE A 270 -3.71 24.66 -4.91
N ARG A 271 -2.84 25.56 -5.39
CA ARG A 271 -2.82 26.97 -4.96
C ARG A 271 -2.46 27.88 -6.14
N ASN A 272 -3.23 28.94 -6.34
CA ASN A 272 -2.94 29.98 -7.34
C ASN A 272 -2.72 29.45 -8.77
N GLY A 273 -3.43 28.40 -9.17
CA GLY A 273 -3.28 27.77 -10.50
C GLY A 273 -2.06 26.86 -10.62
N ILE A 274 -1.41 26.50 -9.52
CA ILE A 274 -0.31 25.53 -9.47
C ILE A 274 -0.80 24.29 -8.71
N LEU A 275 -0.75 23.13 -9.35
CA LEU A 275 -0.96 21.83 -8.73
C LEU A 275 0.40 21.24 -8.38
N GLU A 276 0.68 21.16 -7.08
CA GLU A 276 1.90 20.55 -6.55
C GLU A 276 1.61 19.07 -6.26
N ILE A 277 2.40 18.18 -6.90
CA ILE A 277 2.28 16.72 -6.75
C ILE A 277 3.66 16.19 -6.33
N PRO A 278 3.74 15.32 -5.32
CA PRO A 278 4.99 14.65 -4.93
C PRO A 278 5.57 13.76 -6.03
N LEU A 279 6.86 13.41 -5.94
CA LEU A 279 7.51 12.52 -6.89
C LEU A 279 6.88 11.12 -6.79
N LEU A 280 6.35 10.61 -7.91
CA LEU A 280 5.78 9.28 -8.03
C LEU A 280 6.73 8.36 -8.79
N ILE A 281 7.36 7.42 -8.09
CA ILE A 281 8.13 6.34 -8.71
C ILE A 281 7.21 5.13 -8.85
N ILE A 282 6.93 4.74 -10.09
CA ILE A 282 6.00 3.65 -10.42
C ILE A 282 6.77 2.55 -11.15
N ASP A 283 6.71 1.34 -10.62
CA ASP A 283 7.36 0.14 -11.14
C ASP A 283 6.46 -1.10 -10.98
N ASP A 284 6.95 -2.27 -11.36
CA ASP A 284 6.19 -3.53 -11.32
C ASP A 284 5.74 -3.94 -9.91
N ARG A 285 6.37 -3.42 -8.84
CA ARG A 285 5.98 -3.68 -7.45
C ARG A 285 4.77 -2.88 -7.01
N THR A 286 4.54 -1.75 -7.68
CA THR A 286 3.49 -0.79 -7.32
C THR A 286 2.10 -1.41 -7.36
N GLU A 287 1.83 -2.30 -8.31
CA GLU A 287 0.52 -2.96 -8.43
C GLU A 287 0.23 -3.85 -7.21
N ILE A 288 1.14 -4.76 -6.88
CA ILE A 288 0.99 -5.70 -5.77
C ILE A 288 0.89 -4.95 -4.44
N PHE A 289 1.74 -3.94 -4.26
CA PHE A 289 1.73 -3.07 -3.08
C PHE A 289 0.37 -2.38 -2.88
N LEU A 290 -0.14 -1.68 -3.89
CA LEU A 290 -1.41 -0.95 -3.79
C LEU A 290 -2.60 -1.90 -3.64
N ARG A 291 -2.65 -2.99 -4.39
CA ARG A 291 -3.75 -3.97 -4.32
C ARG A 291 -3.92 -4.57 -2.94
N ASN A 292 -2.82 -4.89 -2.26
CA ASN A 292 -2.87 -5.47 -0.92
C ASN A 292 -3.22 -4.44 0.16
N LEU A 293 -2.74 -3.20 0.04
CA LEU A 293 -3.16 -2.10 0.91
C LEU A 293 -4.65 -1.78 0.75
N HIS A 294 -5.17 -1.77 -0.49
CA HIS A 294 -6.59 -1.59 -0.75
C HIS A 294 -7.43 -2.74 -0.20
N ALA A 295 -6.97 -3.98 -0.35
CA ALA A 295 -7.66 -5.13 0.23
C ALA A 295 -7.75 -4.99 1.76
N PHE A 296 -6.64 -4.61 2.40
CA PHE A 296 -6.60 -4.38 3.85
C PHE A 296 -7.54 -3.24 4.28
N GLU A 297 -7.48 -2.06 3.63
CA GLU A 297 -8.38 -0.94 3.94
C GLU A 297 -9.87 -1.30 3.77
N GLN A 298 -10.20 -2.14 2.79
CA GLN A 298 -11.59 -2.54 2.58
C GLN A 298 -12.09 -3.57 3.60
N CYS A 299 -11.20 -4.44 4.09
CA CYS A 299 -11.54 -5.47 5.08
C CYS A 299 -11.52 -4.94 6.52
N HIS A 300 -10.54 -4.10 6.86
CA HIS A 300 -10.26 -3.70 8.24
C HIS A 300 -10.75 -2.29 8.57
N CYS A 301 -10.63 -1.34 7.64
CA CYS A 301 -10.87 0.06 7.94
C CYS A 301 -12.33 0.46 7.67
N SER A 302 -12.82 1.38 8.52
CA SER A 302 -14.06 2.11 8.26
C SER A 302 -13.99 2.78 6.89
N PRO A 303 -15.11 2.92 6.16
CA PRO A 303 -15.14 3.66 4.89
C PRO A 303 -14.60 5.10 4.99
N CYS A 304 -14.56 5.67 6.20
CA CYS A 304 -14.00 7.00 6.44
C CYS A 304 -12.48 7.01 6.53
N ASP A 305 -11.82 5.87 6.73
CA ASP A 305 -10.37 5.75 7.00
C ASP A 305 -9.56 5.18 5.82
N ARG A 306 -10.20 4.97 4.66
CA ARG A 306 -9.59 4.39 3.45
C ARG A 306 -8.84 5.44 2.63
N TYR A 307 -7.82 6.04 3.24
CA TYR A 307 -7.07 7.14 2.65
C TYR A 307 -6.32 6.72 1.38
N LEU A 308 -5.63 5.59 1.39
CA LEU A 308 -4.80 5.13 0.28
C LEU A 308 -5.64 4.78 -0.95
N SER A 309 -6.79 4.15 -0.74
CA SER A 309 -7.79 3.89 -1.78
C SER A 309 -8.25 5.20 -2.43
N GLN A 310 -8.55 6.24 -1.63
CA GLN A 310 -8.97 7.54 -2.15
C GLN A 310 -7.86 8.27 -2.91
N CYS A 311 -6.62 8.15 -2.45
CA CYS A 311 -5.46 8.69 -3.17
C CYS A 311 -5.32 8.04 -4.55
N THR A 312 -5.46 6.72 -4.61
CA THR A 312 -5.40 5.96 -5.86
C THR A 312 -6.52 6.40 -6.82
N ILE A 313 -7.72 6.66 -6.29
CA ILE A 313 -8.85 7.20 -7.07
C ILE A 313 -8.53 8.58 -7.63
N LEU A 314 -8.01 9.51 -6.82
CA LEU A 314 -7.62 10.84 -7.27
C LEU A 314 -6.55 10.76 -8.37
N MET A 315 -5.55 9.91 -8.16
CA MET A 315 -4.48 9.63 -9.10
C MET A 315 -5.00 9.11 -10.44
N ALA A 316 -5.87 8.09 -10.42
CA ALA A 316 -6.49 7.55 -11.62
C ALA A 316 -7.34 8.59 -12.38
N LYS A 317 -7.99 9.53 -11.68
CA LYS A 317 -8.70 10.65 -12.31
C LYS A 317 -7.74 11.65 -12.98
N LEU A 318 -6.60 11.96 -12.34
CA LEU A 318 -5.64 12.94 -12.82
C LEU A 318 -4.88 12.46 -14.06
N PHE A 319 -4.35 11.23 -14.02
CA PHE A 319 -3.56 10.67 -15.12
C PHE A 319 -4.27 9.52 -15.84
N ASN A 320 -5.46 9.86 -16.33
CA ASN A 320 -6.41 8.95 -16.97
C ASN A 320 -5.97 8.46 -18.36
N ALA A 321 -5.00 9.10 -19.02
CA ALA A 321 -4.47 8.69 -20.32
C ALA A 321 -2.95 8.86 -20.44
N ALA A 322 -2.31 8.20 -21.41
CA ALA A 322 -0.86 8.28 -21.62
C ALA A 322 -0.31 9.72 -21.72
N LYS A 323 -1.05 10.63 -22.35
CA LYS A 323 -0.68 12.06 -22.47
C LYS A 323 -0.62 12.79 -21.11
N ASP A 324 -1.42 12.37 -20.14
CA ASP A 324 -1.42 12.94 -18.79
C ASP A 324 -0.16 12.51 -18.05
N VAL A 325 0.16 11.22 -18.15
CA VAL A 325 1.39 10.62 -17.60
C VAL A 325 2.61 11.28 -18.24
N GLU A 326 2.62 11.45 -19.56
CA GLU A 326 3.71 12.08 -20.29
C GLU A 326 3.97 13.51 -19.80
N LEU A 327 2.92 14.30 -19.56
CA LEU A 327 3.05 15.65 -19.05
C LEU A 327 3.66 15.69 -17.64
N LEU A 328 3.21 14.79 -16.76
CA LEU A 328 3.77 14.67 -15.41
C LEU A 328 5.20 14.12 -15.42
N ALA A 329 5.53 13.22 -16.32
CA ALA A 329 6.89 12.70 -16.49
C ALA A 329 7.86 13.79 -16.97
N ARG A 330 7.46 14.59 -17.97
CA ARG A 330 8.25 15.73 -18.49
C ARG A 330 8.49 16.81 -17.43
N THR A 331 7.60 16.93 -16.43
CA THR A 331 7.76 17.87 -15.31
C THR A 331 8.53 17.29 -14.13
N GLY A 332 9.01 16.05 -14.24
CA GLY A 332 9.75 15.35 -13.18
C GLY A 332 8.90 14.91 -12.00
N ILE A 333 7.56 14.90 -12.15
CA ILE A 333 6.62 14.47 -11.12
C ILE A 333 6.46 12.95 -11.14
N ILE A 334 6.44 12.33 -12.33
CA ILE A 334 6.36 10.87 -12.46
C ILE A 334 7.69 10.33 -12.99
N ASN A 335 8.27 9.37 -12.27
CA ASN A 335 9.28 8.46 -12.79
C ASN A 335 8.60 7.13 -13.13
N ASN A 336 8.33 6.91 -14.42
CA ASN A 336 7.66 5.73 -14.93
C ASN A 336 8.69 4.67 -15.32
N CYS A 337 8.78 3.60 -14.53
CA CYS A 337 9.65 2.46 -14.80
C CYS A 337 8.93 1.31 -15.54
N LEU A 338 7.65 1.51 -15.92
CA LEU A 338 6.91 0.54 -16.72
C LEU A 338 7.29 0.65 -18.20
N VAL A 339 6.73 -0.25 -19.03
CA VAL A 339 7.03 -0.32 -20.46
C VAL A 339 6.73 0.98 -21.22
N ASP A 340 5.64 1.67 -20.88
CA ASP A 340 5.27 2.97 -21.46
C ASP A 340 4.26 3.73 -20.57
N ASN A 341 3.84 4.92 -21.04
CA ASN A 341 2.89 5.78 -20.35
C ASN A 341 1.45 5.24 -20.40
N GLU A 342 1.09 4.42 -21.39
CA GLU A 342 -0.23 3.82 -21.48
C GLU A 342 -0.39 2.73 -20.42
N ALA A 343 0.65 1.92 -20.20
CA ALA A 343 0.73 0.92 -19.14
C ALA A 343 0.49 1.54 -17.76
N LEU A 344 1.12 2.69 -17.46
CA LEU A 344 0.90 3.39 -16.19
C LEU A 344 -0.54 3.89 -16.04
N SER A 345 -1.10 4.52 -17.07
CA SER A 345 -2.49 5.00 -17.01
C SER A 345 -3.48 3.85 -16.87
N THR A 346 -3.22 2.72 -17.56
CA THR A 346 -4.01 1.49 -17.47
C THR A 346 -3.93 0.88 -16.07
N LEU A 347 -2.74 0.78 -15.50
CA LEU A 347 -2.52 0.28 -14.14
C LEU A 347 -3.41 1.01 -13.13
N PHE A 348 -3.43 2.34 -13.13
CA PHE A 348 -4.24 3.10 -12.17
C PHE A 348 -5.75 3.01 -12.43
N ARG A 349 -6.18 2.93 -13.70
CA ARG A 349 -7.58 2.61 -14.03
C ARG A 349 -7.99 1.23 -13.54
N ASP A 350 -7.07 0.26 -13.57
CA ASP A 350 -7.32 -1.10 -13.10
C ASP A 350 -7.27 -1.23 -11.58
N LEU A 351 -6.41 -0.48 -10.90
CA LEU A 351 -6.32 -0.44 -9.44
C LEU A 351 -7.59 0.10 -8.78
N VAL A 352 -8.29 1.04 -9.43
CA VAL A 352 -9.55 1.57 -8.88
C VAL A 352 -10.74 0.63 -9.12
N LYS A 353 -10.61 -0.39 -9.97
CA LYS A 353 -11.67 -1.38 -10.18
C LYS A 353 -11.90 -2.13 -8.89
N GLY A 354 -13.16 -2.12 -8.47
CA GLY A 354 -13.54 -2.77 -7.23
C GLY A 354 -13.21 -1.97 -5.97
N LEU A 355 -12.74 -0.72 -6.02
CA LEU A 355 -12.66 0.08 -4.79
C LEU A 355 -14.05 0.57 -4.34
N CYS A 356 -14.35 0.42 -3.06
CA CYS A 356 -15.56 0.96 -2.44
C CYS A 356 -15.36 2.43 -2.07
N ILE A 357 -16.15 3.32 -2.69
CA ILE A 357 -16.10 4.77 -2.44
C ILE A 357 -16.90 5.09 -1.17
N GLY A 358 -16.23 5.71 -0.19
CA GLY A 358 -16.82 6.22 1.05
C GLY A 358 -16.84 7.75 1.09
N LYS A 359 -16.42 8.32 2.22
CA LYS A 359 -16.17 9.76 2.32
C LYS A 359 -14.88 10.14 1.56
N ILE A 360 -14.74 11.40 1.17
CA ILE A 360 -13.62 11.90 0.35
C ILE A 360 -12.78 12.91 1.14
N TYR A 361 -11.48 12.63 1.32
CA TYR A 361 -10.47 13.51 1.89
C TYR A 361 -10.06 14.64 0.94
N PHE A 362 -10.10 14.38 -0.36
CA PHE A 362 -9.69 15.30 -1.42
C PHE A 362 -10.85 16.15 -1.97
N SER A 363 -12.00 16.19 -1.31
CA SER A 363 -13.18 16.89 -1.84
C SER A 363 -12.92 18.38 -2.08
N ASP A 364 -12.15 19.03 -1.19
CA ASP A 364 -11.83 20.45 -1.33
C ASP A 364 -10.89 20.71 -2.49
N LEU A 365 -9.86 19.86 -2.64
CA LEU A 365 -8.95 19.89 -3.78
C LEU A 365 -9.71 19.71 -5.10
N GLU A 366 -10.62 18.72 -5.17
CA GLU A 366 -11.43 18.46 -6.36
C GLU A 366 -12.38 19.63 -6.68
N GLU A 367 -12.99 20.26 -5.67
CA GLU A 367 -13.85 21.44 -5.83
C GLU A 367 -13.05 22.66 -6.33
N GLU A 368 -11.87 22.92 -5.78
CA GLU A 368 -11.01 24.02 -6.20
C GLU A 368 -10.50 23.85 -7.64
N LEU A 369 -10.06 22.64 -8.00
CA LEU A 369 -9.64 22.33 -9.37
C LEU A 369 -10.78 22.51 -10.37
N ASN A 370 -11.98 22.04 -10.04
CA ASN A 370 -13.16 22.22 -10.86
C ASN A 370 -13.56 23.69 -11.00
N LYS A 371 -13.49 24.47 -9.91
CA LYS A 371 -13.77 25.91 -9.94
C LYS A 371 -12.80 26.64 -10.85
N TYR A 372 -11.50 26.30 -10.78
CA TYR A 372 -10.49 26.88 -11.66
C TYR A 372 -10.76 26.53 -13.13
N TYR A 373 -10.97 25.24 -13.41
CA TYR A 373 -11.23 24.72 -14.75
C TYR A 373 -12.46 25.36 -15.42
N ARG A 374 -13.54 25.56 -14.66
CA ARG A 374 -14.80 26.14 -15.16
C ARG A 374 -14.74 27.67 -15.32
N SER A 375 -13.71 28.34 -14.80
CA SER A 375 -13.59 29.79 -14.90
C SER A 375 -13.31 30.26 -16.33
N PRO A 376 -14.22 31.04 -16.96
CA PRO A 376 -14.01 31.52 -18.33
C PRO A 376 -12.76 32.41 -18.46
N TRP A 377 -12.41 33.13 -17.40
CA TRP A 377 -11.22 33.99 -17.36
C TRP A 377 -9.93 33.19 -17.51
N HIS A 378 -9.79 32.06 -16.79
CA HIS A 378 -8.59 31.23 -16.89
C HIS A 378 -8.46 30.60 -18.27
N ARG A 379 -9.57 30.08 -18.83
CA ARG A 379 -9.58 29.55 -20.19
C ARG A 379 -9.21 30.59 -21.25
N ARG A 380 -9.78 31.80 -21.17
CA ARG A 380 -9.43 32.90 -22.09
C ARG A 380 -7.96 33.32 -21.95
N LYS A 381 -7.47 33.46 -20.71
CA LYS A 381 -6.07 33.82 -20.42
C LYS A 381 -5.09 32.76 -20.94
N ALA A 382 -5.39 31.48 -20.76
CA ALA A 382 -4.57 30.37 -21.26
C ALA A 382 -4.53 30.34 -22.79
N ASN A 383 -5.70 30.47 -23.45
CA ASN A 383 -5.79 30.54 -24.91
C ASN A 383 -5.02 31.75 -25.47
N LEU A 384 -5.16 32.93 -24.86
CA LEU A 384 -4.41 34.12 -25.26
C LEU A 384 -2.90 33.86 -25.17
N LYS A 385 -2.43 33.29 -24.07
CA LYS A 385 -1.02 32.96 -23.88
C LYS A 385 -0.52 31.95 -24.91
N GLN A 386 -1.24 30.85 -25.10
CA GLN A 386 -0.83 29.76 -25.99
C GLN A 386 -0.81 30.18 -27.47
N ASN A 387 -1.80 30.95 -27.92
CA ASN A 387 -1.94 31.29 -29.33
C ASN A 387 -1.15 32.54 -29.73
N TYR A 388 -1.02 33.52 -28.83
CA TYR A 388 -0.45 34.83 -29.17
C TYR A 388 0.89 35.12 -28.49
N PHE A 389 1.19 34.54 -27.34
CA PHE A 389 2.40 34.87 -26.57
C PHE A 389 3.44 33.74 -26.52
N ASN A 390 3.16 32.58 -27.13
CA ASN A 390 4.17 31.53 -27.35
C ASN A 390 4.94 31.71 -28.67
N SER A 391 4.43 32.51 -29.60
CA SER A 391 5.15 32.93 -30.80
C SER A 391 5.54 34.41 -30.66
N PRO A 392 6.85 34.74 -30.66
CA PRO A 392 7.31 36.13 -30.59
C PRO A 392 6.64 37.02 -31.64
N TRP A 393 6.43 36.48 -32.84
CA TRP A 393 5.80 37.18 -33.96
C TRP A 393 4.31 37.45 -33.76
N ALA A 394 3.57 36.51 -33.16
CA ALA A 394 2.15 36.72 -32.86
C ALA A 394 1.97 37.82 -31.80
N GLY A 395 2.85 37.87 -30.79
CA GLY A 395 2.84 38.91 -29.77
C GLY A 395 3.17 40.29 -30.34
N ILE A 396 4.22 40.38 -31.16
CA ILE A 396 4.58 41.62 -31.88
C ILE A 396 3.45 42.07 -32.81
N SER A 397 2.80 41.14 -33.51
CA SER A 397 1.68 41.44 -34.41
C SER A 397 0.46 42.00 -33.66
N VAL A 398 0.13 41.45 -32.48
CA VAL A 398 -0.93 42.00 -31.62
C VAL A 398 -0.56 43.40 -31.13
N PHE A 399 0.68 43.62 -30.66
CA PHE A 399 1.14 44.93 -30.23
C PHE A 399 1.09 45.97 -31.37
N ALA A 400 1.60 45.61 -32.55
CA ALA A 400 1.56 46.47 -33.73
C ALA A 400 0.11 46.80 -34.14
N ALA A 401 -0.79 45.80 -34.18
CA ALA A 401 -2.20 46.00 -34.49
C ALA A 401 -2.90 46.94 -33.50
N THR A 402 -2.57 46.83 -32.20
CA THR A 402 -3.11 47.72 -31.16
C THR A 402 -2.65 49.17 -31.37
N ILE A 403 -1.35 49.37 -31.63
CA ILE A 403 -0.77 50.69 -31.90
C ILE A 403 -1.38 51.30 -33.17
N CYS A 404 -1.47 50.52 -34.25
CA CYS A 404 -2.09 50.96 -35.50
C CYS A 404 -3.57 51.33 -35.30
N SER A 405 -4.34 50.53 -34.57
CA SER A 405 -5.75 50.81 -34.30
C SER A 405 -5.94 52.09 -33.47
N LEU A 406 -5.11 52.31 -32.45
CA LEU A 406 -5.12 53.55 -31.67
C LEU A 406 -4.74 54.76 -32.53
N SER A 407 -3.74 54.63 -33.41
CA SER A 407 -3.33 55.72 -34.30
C SER A 407 -4.41 56.15 -35.30
N VAL A 408 -5.34 55.25 -35.65
CA VAL A 408 -6.50 55.56 -36.51
C VAL A 408 -7.63 56.22 -35.72
N LEU A 409 -7.83 55.86 -34.45
CA LEU A 409 -8.85 56.46 -33.56
C LEU A 409 -8.49 57.88 -33.09
N PHE A 410 -7.21 58.23 -33.04
CA PHE A 410 -6.70 59.54 -32.61
C PHE A 410 -6.26 60.45 -33.78
N LYS A 411 -6.73 60.19 -35.01
CA LYS A 411 -6.61 61.20 -36.07
C LYS A 411 -7.54 62.39 -35.75
N PRO A 412 -7.03 63.63 -35.71
CA PRO A 412 -7.84 64.83 -35.50
C PRO A 412 -8.81 65.10 -36.66
#